data_AF-A0AAD7DD67-F1
#
_entry.id   AF-A0AAD7DD67-F1
#
_cell.length_a   1.000
_cell.length_b   1.000
_cell.length_c   1.000
_cell.angle_alpha   90.00
_cell.angle_beta   90.00
_cell.angle_gamma   90.00
#
_symmetry.space_group_name_H-M   'P 1'
#
loop_
_entity.id
_entity.type
_entity.pdbx_description
1 polymer ?
#
loop_
_entity_poly.entity_id
_entity_poly.type
_entity_poly.pdbx_seq_one_letter_code
_entity_poly.pdbx_strand_id
1 'polypeptide(L)'
;RYSNISDHDLDIRTRHFKRIQPNSGLCYLTGFLKTHKIKIQRECIHQSLLWIDGLDQVLRKHTLEHREYESPPHNSAWHMDGHHKLINWGIVMHGFVDGFD
;
A
#
# COMPACT_ATOMS: atom_id res chain seq x y z
N ARG A 1 -10.52 -14.09 16.31
CA ARG A 1 -10.60 -13.35 17.59
C ARG A 1 -9.72 -12.10 17.47
N TYR A 2 -10.20 -10.94 17.91
CA TYR A 2 -9.38 -9.73 17.98
C TYR A 2 -8.53 -9.75 19.26
N SER A 3 -7.34 -9.17 19.19
CA SER A 3 -6.43 -8.94 20.30
C SER A 3 -7.01 -7.86 21.21
N ASN A 4 -6.92 -8.06 22.51
CA ASN A 4 -7.24 -7.02 23.48
C ASN A 4 -5.98 -6.16 23.69
N ILE A 5 -5.93 -5.01 23.03
CA ILE A 5 -4.81 -4.04 23.11
C ILE A 5 -5.40 -2.67 23.37
N SER A 6 -4.74 -1.87 24.20
CA SER A 6 -5.16 -0.49 24.44
C SER A 6 -4.82 0.39 23.24
N ASP A 7 -5.58 1.48 23.06
CA ASP A 7 -5.28 2.45 22.01
C ASP A 7 -3.88 3.08 22.19
N HIS A 8 -3.44 3.26 23.44
CA HIS A 8 -2.11 3.75 23.76
C HIS A 8 -0.99 2.80 23.27
N ASP A 9 -1.14 1.50 23.52
CA ASP A 9 -0.18 0.49 23.07
C ASP A 9 -0.19 0.35 21.54
N LEU A 10 -1.36 0.48 20.93
CA LEU A 10 -1.51 0.51 19.48
C LEU A 10 -0.74 1.70 18.89
N ASP A 11 -0.91 2.89 19.46
CA ASP A 11 -0.23 4.09 19.02
C ASP A 11 1.28 4.00 19.15
N ILE A 12 1.80 3.41 20.25
CA ILE A 12 3.23 3.16 20.41
C ILE A 12 3.76 2.30 19.25
N ARG A 13 3.05 1.22 18.90
CA ARG A 13 3.43 0.34 17.80
C ARG A 13 3.33 1.02 16.44
N THR A 14 2.28 1.82 16.23
CA THR A 14 2.10 2.61 15.01
C THR A 14 3.22 3.65 14.85
N ARG A 15 3.60 4.38 15.91
CA ARG A 15 4.76 5.31 15.88
C ARG A 15 6.06 4.57 15.57
N HIS A 16 6.27 3.41 16.20
CA HIS A 16 7.44 2.58 15.92
C HIS A 16 7.50 2.14 14.46
N PHE A 17 6.38 1.67 13.91
CA PHE A 17 6.26 1.31 12.49
C PHE A 17 6.57 2.50 11.59
N LYS A 18 5.99 3.67 11.87
CA LYS A 18 6.20 4.90 11.08
C LYS A 18 7.64 5.40 11.11
N ARG A 19 8.38 5.18 12.20
CA ARG A 19 9.81 5.48 12.26
C ARG A 19 10.63 4.59 11.32
N ILE A 20 10.26 3.32 11.17
CA ILE A 20 10.97 2.37 10.30
C ILE A 20 10.55 2.57 8.84
N GLN A 21 9.25 2.78 8.60
CA GLN A 21 8.66 2.82 7.28
C GLN A 21 7.79 4.08 7.12
N PRO A 22 8.40 5.27 7.05
CA PRO A 22 7.69 6.54 7.09
C PRO A 22 6.68 6.63 5.96
N ASN A 23 7.02 6.19 4.75
CA ASN A 23 6.16 6.31 3.56
C ASN A 23 5.04 5.26 3.45
N SER A 24 4.91 4.36 4.42
CA SER A 24 3.95 3.26 4.35
C SER A 24 2.60 3.59 4.95
N GLY A 25 1.55 3.13 4.27
CA GLY A 25 0.16 3.35 4.67
C GLY A 25 -0.49 2.18 5.41
N LEU A 26 -1.82 2.23 5.49
CA LEU A 26 -2.66 1.34 6.28
C LEU A 26 -2.45 -0.16 5.98
N CYS A 27 -2.27 -0.53 4.71
CA CYS A 27 -2.06 -1.93 4.32
C CYS A 27 -0.78 -2.53 4.92
N TYR A 28 0.32 -1.78 4.88
CA TYR A 28 1.60 -2.21 5.44
C TYR A 28 1.57 -2.22 6.97
N LEU A 29 0.97 -1.21 7.60
CA LEU A 29 0.76 -1.20 9.06
C LEU A 29 -0.08 -2.41 9.51
N THR A 30 -1.13 -2.74 8.76
CA THR A 30 -1.95 -3.93 9.04
C THR A 30 -1.13 -5.22 8.93
N GLY A 31 -0.26 -5.32 7.91
CA GLY A 31 0.66 -6.45 7.77
C GLY A 31 1.67 -6.56 8.90
N PHE A 32 2.23 -5.43 9.33
CA PHE A 32 3.15 -5.32 10.46
C PHE A 32 2.50 -5.78 11.78
N LEU A 33 1.29 -5.33 12.07
CA LEU A 33 0.55 -5.76 13.27
C LEU A 33 0.25 -7.26 13.23
N LYS A 34 -0.12 -7.80 12.06
CA LYS A 34 -0.37 -9.24 11.87
C LYS A 34 0.87 -10.09 12.10
N THR A 35 2.04 -9.67 11.62
CA THR A 35 3.32 -10.38 11.88
C THR A 35 3.67 -10.38 13.38
N HIS A 36 3.26 -9.36 14.12
CA HIS A 36 3.38 -9.29 15.59
C HIS A 36 2.22 -9.97 16.33
N LYS A 37 1.43 -10.82 15.65
CA LYS A 37 0.28 -11.55 16.21
C LYS A 37 -0.81 -10.64 16.80
N ILE A 38 -0.88 -9.38 16.37
CA ILE A 38 -1.98 -8.47 16.71
C ILE A 38 -3.00 -8.49 15.58
N LYS A 39 -4.22 -8.86 15.93
CA LYS A 39 -5.38 -8.75 15.05
C LYS A 39 -6.37 -7.80 15.69
N ILE A 40 -6.54 -6.61 15.14
CA ILE A 40 -7.54 -5.64 15.59
C ILE A 40 -8.44 -5.22 14.43
N GLN A 41 -9.50 -4.49 14.75
CA GLN A 41 -10.44 -3.98 13.75
C GLN A 41 -9.72 -2.97 12.84
N ARG A 42 -10.04 -2.98 11.54
CA ARG A 42 -9.41 -2.09 10.55
C ARG A 42 -9.62 -0.62 10.91
N GLU A 43 -10.78 -0.28 11.47
CA GLU A 43 -11.11 1.08 11.88
C GLU A 43 -10.16 1.58 12.99
N CYS A 44 -9.87 0.76 14.00
CA CYS A 44 -8.92 1.13 15.06
C CYS A 44 -7.50 1.41 14.50
N ILE A 45 -7.03 0.59 13.55
CA ILE A 45 -5.74 0.80 12.88
C ILE A 45 -5.76 2.11 12.11
N HIS A 46 -6.85 2.38 11.40
CA HIS A 46 -7.03 3.58 10.61
C HIS A 46 -7.02 4.84 11.49
N GLN A 47 -7.76 4.83 12.61
CA GLN A 47 -7.79 5.94 13.56
C GLN A 47 -6.42 6.18 14.20
N SER A 48 -5.73 5.14 14.65
CA SER A 48 -4.36 5.27 15.20
C SER A 48 -3.40 5.87 14.17
N LEU A 49 -3.47 5.41 12.91
CA LEU A 49 -2.65 5.94 11.83
C LEU A 49 -2.98 7.41 11.53
N LEU A 50 -4.26 7.79 11.48
CA LEU A 50 -4.68 9.19 11.28
C LEU A 50 -4.19 10.09 12.41
N TRP A 51 -4.27 9.63 13.67
CA TRP A 51 -3.80 10.38 14.83
C TRP A 51 -2.29 10.62 14.82
N ILE A 52 -1.51 9.65 14.33
CA ILE A 52 -0.04 9.72 14.33
C ILE A 52 0.52 10.39 13.07
N ASP A 53 -0.14 10.21 11.94
CA ASP A 53 0.39 10.50 10.59
C ASP A 53 -0.54 11.37 9.74
N GLY A 54 -1.63 11.91 10.32
CA GLY A 54 -2.68 12.59 9.55
C GLY A 54 -2.16 13.72 8.65
N LEU A 55 -1.17 14.49 9.12
CA LEU A 55 -0.56 15.57 8.34
C LEU A 55 0.28 15.05 7.17
N ASP A 56 1.14 14.06 7.43
CA ASP A 56 1.99 13.40 6.44
C ASP A 56 1.18 12.67 5.38
N GLN A 57 0.06 12.05 5.77
CA GLN A 57 -0.85 11.37 4.84
C GLN A 57 -1.55 12.36 3.90
N VAL A 58 -1.93 13.54 4.40
CA VAL A 58 -2.50 14.62 3.58
C VAL A 58 -1.44 15.20 2.63
N LEU A 59 -0.22 15.45 3.12
CA LEU A 59 0.88 15.94 2.29
C LEU A 59 1.29 14.95 1.19
N ARG A 60 1.14 13.64 1.43
CA ARG A 60 1.44 12.56 0.47
C ARG A 60 0.33 12.26 -0.51
N LYS A 61 -0.81 12.95 -0.48
CA LYS A 61 -1.71 13.01 -1.64
C LYS A 61 -1.02 13.84 -2.74
N HIS A 62 0.11 13.37 -3.23
CA HIS A 62 0.58 13.72 -4.55
C HIS A 62 -0.42 13.09 -5.50
N THR A 63 -1.17 13.93 -6.21
CA THR A 63 -1.87 13.51 -7.41
C THR A 63 -0.84 12.83 -8.30
N LEU A 64 -1.05 11.57 -8.65
CA LEU A 64 -0.23 10.91 -9.65
C LEU A 64 -0.32 11.77 -10.91
N GLU A 65 0.77 12.43 -11.28
CA GLU A 65 0.82 13.17 -12.53
C GLU A 65 0.89 12.14 -13.65
N HIS A 66 -0.26 11.91 -14.29
CA HIS A 66 -0.32 11.09 -15.48
C HIS A 66 0.37 11.85 -16.60
N ARG A 67 1.35 11.22 -17.26
CA ARG A 67 1.96 11.74 -18.47
C ARG A 67 1.18 11.25 -19.66
N GLU A 68 0.79 12.16 -20.53
CA GLU A 68 0.39 11.82 -21.90
C GLU A 68 1.67 11.59 -22.71
N TYR A 69 1.70 10.49 -23.47
CA TYR A 69 2.79 10.19 -24.40
C TYR A 69 2.19 9.64 -25.69
N GLU A 70 2.85 9.94 -26.80
CA GLU A 70 2.58 9.33 -28.09
C GLU A 70 3.60 8.22 -28.30
N SER A 71 3.13 7.02 -28.64
CA SER A 71 4.02 5.96 -29.10
C SER A 71 4.34 6.18 -30.58
N PRO A 72 5.61 6.07 -31.01
CA PRO A 72 5.98 5.94 -32.42
C PRO A 72 5.31 4.69 -33.08
N PRO A 73 5.56 4.39 -34.37
CA PRO A 73 4.86 3.31 -35.06
C PRO A 73 5.08 1.93 -34.42
N HIS A 74 4.19 0.98 -34.77
CA HIS A 74 4.19 -0.42 -34.30
C HIS A 74 5.56 -0.96 -33.85
N ASN A 75 5.58 -1.61 -32.68
CA ASN A 75 6.76 -2.16 -32.02
C ASN A 75 7.78 -1.14 -31.49
N SER A 76 7.45 0.15 -31.39
CA SER A 76 8.34 1.12 -30.75
C SER A 76 8.30 1.11 -29.23
N ALA A 77 7.16 0.74 -28.64
CA ALA A 77 6.95 0.69 -27.20
C ALA A 77 6.00 -0.46 -26.85
N TRP A 78 6.26 -1.17 -25.75
CA TRP A 78 5.43 -2.26 -25.28
C TRP A 78 5.03 -2.02 -23.82
N HIS A 79 3.73 -2.08 -23.54
CA HIS A 79 3.21 -2.00 -22.18
C HIS A 79 3.22 -3.39 -21.55
N MET A 80 3.85 -3.51 -20.39
CA MET A 80 3.89 -4.73 -19.59
C MET A 80 3.14 -4.48 -18.28
N ASP A 81 2.14 -5.30 -17.97
CA ASP A 81 1.44 -5.26 -16.69
C ASP A 81 1.39 -6.64 -16.02
N GLY A 82 1.42 -6.63 -14.69
CA GLY A 82 1.41 -7.83 -13.85
C GLY A 82 0.06 -8.04 -13.18
N HIS A 83 -0.63 -9.12 -13.53
CA HIS A 83 -1.87 -9.53 -12.86
C HIS A 83 -1.57 -10.46 -11.66
N HIS A 84 -1.59 -9.88 -10.46
CA HIS A 84 -1.19 -10.55 -9.22
C HIS A 84 -2.35 -11.18 -8.41
N LYS A 85 -3.60 -11.19 -8.89
CA LYS A 85 -4.73 -11.69 -8.08
C LYS A 85 -4.61 -13.19 -7.72
N LEU A 86 -3.82 -13.96 -8.47
CA LEU A 86 -3.59 -15.38 -8.23
C LEU A 86 -2.30 -15.68 -7.43
N ILE A 87 -1.62 -14.65 -6.89
CA ILE A 87 -0.31 -14.79 -6.24
C ILE A 87 -0.34 -15.73 -5.02
N ASN A 88 -1.48 -15.86 -4.34
CA ASN A 88 -1.64 -16.79 -3.21
C ASN A 88 -1.57 -18.27 -3.64
N TRP A 89 -1.77 -18.58 -4.92
CA TRP A 89 -1.57 -19.90 -5.50
C TRP A 89 -0.21 -20.05 -6.21
N GLY A 90 0.68 -19.05 -6.07
CA GLY A 90 1.98 -19.04 -6.73
C GLY A 90 1.92 -18.68 -8.23
N ILE A 91 0.80 -18.13 -8.71
CA ILE A 91 0.61 -17.78 -10.12
C ILE A 91 0.62 -16.27 -10.29
N VAL A 92 1.49 -15.78 -11.19
CA VAL A 92 1.54 -14.37 -11.63
C VAL A 92 1.48 -14.37 -13.15
N MET A 93 0.55 -13.62 -13.72
CA MET A 93 0.40 -13.49 -15.16
C MET A 93 0.96 -12.13 -15.58
N HIS A 94 1.79 -12.10 -16.62
CA HIS A 94 2.28 -10.86 -17.22
C HIS A 94 1.67 -10.71 -18.61
N GLY A 95 0.96 -9.61 -18.83
CA GLY A 95 0.43 -9.23 -20.14
C GLY A 95 1.35 -8.24 -20.82
N PHE A 96 1.47 -8.35 -22.14
CA PHE A 96 2.24 -7.44 -22.98
C PHE A 96 1.37 -6.98 -24.15
N VAL A 97 1.33 -5.67 -24.40
CA VAL A 97 0.57 -5.06 -25.50
C VAL A 97 1.46 -4.03 -26.19
N ASP A 98 1.44 -3.99 -27.53
CA ASP A 98 2.12 -2.94 -28.31
C ASP A 98 1.47 -1.59 -28.00
N GLY A 99 2.27 -0.56 -27.75
CA GLY A 99 1.79 0.78 -27.38
C GLY A 99 1.31 1.61 -28.56
N PHE A 100 1.24 1.01 -29.75
CA PHE A 100 0.68 1.63 -30.94
C PHE A 100 -0.84 1.50 -30.93
N ASP A 101 -1.51 2.61 -30.63
CA ASP A 101 -2.98 2.77 -30.67
C ASP A 101 -3.44 3.42 -32.00
#